data_AF-R6DPL6-F1
#
_entry.id   AF-R6DPL6-F1
#
_cell.length_a   1.000
_cell.length_b   1.000
_cell.length_c   1.000
_cell.angle_alpha   90.00
_cell.angle_beta   90.00
_cell.angle_gamma   90.00
#
_symmetry.space_group_name_H-M   'P 1'
#
loop_
_entity.id
_entity.type
_entity.pdbx_description
1 polymer ?
#
loop_
_entity_poly.entity_id
_entity_poly.type
_entity_poly.pdbx_seq_one_letter_code
_entity_poly.pdbx_strand_id
1 'polypeptide(L)'
;MSYADKLFIDMCNNILENGTDTKGEKVRPHWADGTPAYTQKLFCVVNRYDLRKEFPALTLRRTALKSCVDEILWIWQKKSNNIHDLHSHIWDSWADENGSIGKAYGYQLGVKHKYKEGMFDQVDRVIYDLKNNPFSRRIMTNIYNHHDLSEMGLYPCAYSMTFNVTEGENGKLVLNGILNQRSQDVLTANNWNVVQYSVLMHMLAQVCDMEVGEFVHVIADAHIYDRHIPLVKELITREPLPAPTFWLNPEIKDFYEFTTDDVRLDNYETHEQIKNIPVAI
;
A
#
# COMPACT_ATOMS: atom_id res chain seq x y z
N MET A 1 -11.55 -7.40 -18.71
CA MET A 1 -11.86 -7.58 -17.28
C MET A 1 -10.56 -7.37 -16.53
N SER A 2 -10.49 -6.35 -15.66
CA SER A 2 -9.28 -6.08 -14.87
C SER A 2 -8.87 -7.30 -14.04
N TYR A 3 -7.57 -7.61 -14.07
CA TYR A 3 -7.01 -8.66 -13.25
C TYR A 3 -7.04 -8.32 -11.76
N ALA A 4 -6.87 -7.03 -11.40
CA ALA A 4 -6.99 -6.58 -10.02
C ALA A 4 -8.38 -6.84 -9.43
N ASP A 5 -9.45 -6.60 -10.20
CA ASP A 5 -10.81 -6.91 -9.75
C ASP A 5 -11.03 -8.40 -9.55
N LYS A 6 -10.51 -9.23 -10.47
CA LYS A 6 -10.58 -10.69 -10.33
C LYS A 6 -9.94 -11.15 -9.02
N LEU A 7 -8.71 -10.71 -8.74
CA LEU A 7 -8.01 -11.05 -7.49
C LEU A 7 -8.78 -10.58 -6.25
N PHE A 8 -9.35 -9.38 -6.30
CA PHE A 8 -10.14 -8.83 -5.21
C PHE A 8 -11.42 -9.62 -4.94
N ILE A 9 -12.17 -9.97 -6.00
CA ILE A 9 -13.40 -10.78 -5.91
C ILE A 9 -13.08 -12.16 -5.37
N ASP A 10 -12.06 -12.84 -5.92
CA ASP A 10 -11.66 -14.18 -5.50
C ASP A 10 -11.24 -14.18 -4.02
N MET A 11 -10.46 -13.17 -3.60
CA MET A 11 -10.07 -12.99 -2.19
C MET A 11 -11.28 -12.76 -1.28
N CYS A 12 -12.21 -11.87 -1.66
CA CYS A 12 -13.40 -11.58 -0.87
C CYS A 12 -14.31 -12.81 -0.73
N ASN A 13 -14.58 -13.53 -1.83
CA ASN A 13 -15.36 -14.77 -1.81
C ASN A 13 -14.72 -15.79 -0.87
N ASN A 14 -13.40 -15.98 -0.96
CA ASN A 14 -12.70 -16.91 -0.09
C ASN A 14 -12.79 -16.51 1.39
N ILE A 15 -12.68 -15.22 1.73
CA ILE A 15 -12.87 -14.75 3.10
C ILE A 15 -14.29 -15.03 3.58
N LEU A 16 -15.30 -14.75 2.75
CA LEU A 16 -16.71 -14.94 3.11
C LEU A 16 -17.09 -16.42 3.27
N GLU A 17 -16.51 -17.30 2.46
CA GLU A 17 -16.82 -18.74 2.46
C GLU A 17 -15.98 -19.53 3.47
N ASN A 18 -14.68 -19.24 3.55
CA ASN A 18 -13.71 -20.05 4.29
C ASN A 18 -13.02 -19.29 5.42
N GLY A 19 -13.32 -18.00 5.61
CA GLY A 19 -12.70 -17.19 6.65
C GLY A 19 -13.17 -17.56 8.04
N THR A 20 -12.26 -17.39 9.01
CA THR A 20 -12.53 -17.57 10.43
C THR A 20 -13.26 -16.35 10.99
N ASP A 21 -14.40 -16.55 11.63
CA ASP A 21 -15.13 -15.51 12.38
C ASP A 21 -14.44 -15.27 13.74
N THR A 22 -14.24 -13.99 14.09
CA THR A 22 -13.66 -13.58 15.38
C THR A 22 -14.71 -13.20 16.43
N LYS A 23 -16.00 -13.38 16.15
CA LYS A 23 -17.08 -13.03 17.08
C LYS A 23 -16.94 -13.76 18.41
N GLY A 24 -17.04 -13.01 19.50
CA GLY A 24 -16.87 -13.51 20.87
C GLY A 24 -15.43 -13.47 21.38
N GLU A 25 -14.45 -13.20 20.51
CA GLU A 25 -13.05 -13.04 20.92
C GLU A 25 -12.76 -11.63 21.44
N LYS A 26 -11.64 -11.50 22.18
CA LYS A 26 -11.13 -10.18 22.59
C LYS A 26 -10.46 -9.49 21.41
N VAL A 27 -11.10 -8.45 20.89
CA VAL A 27 -10.58 -7.62 19.79
C VAL A 27 -10.25 -6.21 20.29
N ARG A 28 -9.18 -5.60 19.73
CA ARG A 28 -8.81 -4.20 19.98
C ARG A 28 -9.75 -3.23 19.22
N PRO A 29 -10.02 -3.44 17.92
CA PRO A 29 -10.79 -2.47 17.16
C PRO A 29 -12.24 -2.40 17.62
N HIS A 30 -12.82 -1.20 17.60
CA HIS A 30 -14.23 -0.98 17.93
C HIS A 30 -14.89 0.00 16.95
N TRP A 31 -16.22 -0.12 16.85
CA TRP A 31 -17.04 0.83 16.12
C TRP A 31 -17.18 2.16 16.90
N ALA A 32 -17.65 3.19 16.22
CA ALA A 32 -17.87 4.52 16.83
C ALA A 32 -18.88 4.51 18.00
N ASP A 33 -19.77 3.52 18.05
CA ASP A 33 -20.71 3.30 19.17
C ASP A 33 -20.11 2.48 20.32
N GLY A 34 -18.80 2.17 20.27
CA GLY A 34 -18.08 1.41 21.28
C GLY A 34 -18.26 -0.11 21.20
N THR A 35 -19.09 -0.62 20.28
CA THR A 35 -19.21 -2.08 20.12
C THR A 35 -17.95 -2.66 19.47
N PRO A 36 -17.49 -3.86 19.88
CA PRO A 36 -16.32 -4.49 19.27
C PRO A 36 -16.49 -4.68 17.76
N ALA A 37 -15.45 -4.39 16.99
CA ALA A 37 -15.45 -4.58 15.54
C ALA A 37 -14.90 -5.95 15.19
N TYR A 38 -15.80 -6.93 15.05
CA TYR A 38 -15.45 -8.29 14.68
C TYR A 38 -15.19 -8.41 13.17
N THR A 39 -14.51 -9.49 12.79
CA THR A 39 -14.11 -9.74 11.41
C THR A 39 -14.34 -11.19 11.00
N GLN A 40 -14.50 -11.40 9.71
CA GLN A 40 -14.22 -12.68 9.07
C GLN A 40 -12.87 -12.58 8.35
N LYS A 41 -11.98 -13.56 8.54
CA LYS A 41 -10.59 -13.42 8.09
C LYS A 41 -9.93 -14.68 7.53
N LEU A 42 -8.98 -14.49 6.63
CA LEU A 42 -8.07 -15.52 6.15
C LEU A 42 -6.64 -15.24 6.63
N PHE A 43 -5.94 -16.33 6.92
CA PHE A 43 -4.51 -16.32 7.17
C PHE A 43 -3.74 -16.47 5.85
N CYS A 44 -2.76 -15.61 5.62
CA CYS A 44 -1.81 -15.67 4.51
C CYS A 44 -2.47 -15.63 3.12
N VAL A 45 -2.73 -14.43 2.62
CA VAL A 45 -3.09 -14.18 1.22
C VAL A 45 -1.86 -13.63 0.48
N VAL A 46 -1.57 -14.17 -0.70
CA VAL A 46 -0.48 -13.71 -1.56
C VAL A 46 -1.03 -13.35 -2.94
N ASN A 47 -1.15 -12.05 -3.19
CA ASN A 47 -1.56 -11.52 -4.49
C ASN A 47 -0.33 -11.11 -5.29
N ARG A 48 -0.32 -11.36 -6.60
CA ARG A 48 0.78 -10.99 -7.50
C ARG A 48 0.22 -10.12 -8.61
N TYR A 49 0.89 -9.04 -8.94
CA TYR A 49 0.49 -8.09 -9.98
C TYR A 49 1.67 -7.88 -10.93
N ASP A 50 1.49 -8.14 -12.23
CA ASP A 50 2.49 -7.82 -13.25
C ASP A 50 2.25 -6.39 -13.75
N LEU A 51 3.00 -5.44 -13.20
CA LEU A 51 2.78 -4.00 -13.43
C LEU A 51 3.12 -3.55 -14.86
N ARG A 52 3.75 -4.42 -15.65
CA ARG A 52 3.99 -4.20 -17.09
C ARG A 52 2.73 -4.42 -17.92
N LYS A 53 1.78 -5.20 -17.42
CA LYS A 53 0.56 -5.58 -18.13
C LYS A 53 -0.63 -4.72 -17.74
N GLU A 54 -0.76 -4.42 -16.45
CA GLU A 54 -1.91 -3.74 -15.90
C GLU A 54 -1.53 -2.95 -14.65
N PHE A 55 -2.05 -1.72 -14.53
CA PHE A 55 -1.99 -1.00 -13.27
C PHE A 55 -3.16 -1.41 -12.37
N PRO A 56 -2.90 -1.92 -11.14
CA PRO A 56 -3.89 -2.66 -10.37
C PRO A 56 -4.86 -1.76 -9.57
N ALA A 57 -5.55 -0.84 -10.25
CA ALA A 57 -6.66 -0.08 -9.67
C ALA A 57 -7.98 -0.85 -9.87
N LEU A 58 -8.79 -0.97 -8.81
CA LEU A 58 -10.11 -1.60 -8.94
C LEU A 58 -11.04 -0.77 -9.82
N THR A 59 -11.90 -1.45 -10.57
CA THR A 59 -12.99 -0.83 -11.34
C THR A 59 -14.36 -1.03 -10.69
N LEU A 60 -14.46 -1.95 -9.72
CA LEU A 60 -15.70 -2.19 -8.96
C LEU A 60 -16.17 -0.95 -8.19
N ARG A 61 -15.25 -0.03 -7.88
CA ARG A 61 -15.49 1.30 -7.31
C ARG A 61 -14.26 2.17 -7.55
N ARG A 62 -14.39 3.48 -7.35
CA ARG A 62 -13.27 4.41 -7.58
C ARG A 62 -12.28 4.42 -6.43
N THR A 63 -11.00 4.22 -6.76
CA THR A 63 -9.87 4.47 -5.86
C THR A 63 -9.37 5.90 -6.04
N ALA A 64 -9.20 6.62 -4.93
CA ALA A 64 -8.79 8.03 -4.93
C ALA A 64 -7.28 8.17 -5.19
N LEU A 65 -6.87 7.99 -6.45
CA LEU A 65 -5.46 7.96 -6.88
C LEU A 65 -4.63 9.11 -6.29
N LYS A 66 -5.09 10.36 -6.41
CA LYS A 66 -4.34 11.53 -5.90
C LYS A 66 -4.04 11.43 -4.40
N SER A 67 -4.99 10.94 -3.61
CA SER A 67 -4.81 10.74 -2.16
C SER A 67 -3.91 9.54 -1.85
N CYS A 68 -3.98 8.46 -2.65
CA CYS A 68 -3.01 7.36 -2.56
C CYS A 68 -1.57 7.86 -2.81
N VAL A 69 -1.39 8.65 -3.88
CA VAL A 69 -0.09 9.24 -4.25
C VAL A 69 0.40 10.20 -3.16
N ASP A 70 -0.46 11.09 -2.66
CA ASP A 70 -0.11 12.01 -1.59
C ASP A 70 0.37 11.29 -0.32
N GLU A 71 -0.33 10.24 0.10
CA GLU A 71 0.07 9.45 1.27
C GLU A 71 1.37 8.68 1.06
N ILE A 72 1.59 8.07 -0.12
CA ILE A 72 2.86 7.36 -0.35
C ILE A 72 4.04 8.33 -0.43
N LEU A 73 3.85 9.54 -0.97
CA LEU A 73 4.86 10.60 -0.93
C LEU A 73 5.08 11.13 0.49
N TRP A 74 4.03 11.31 1.28
CA TRP A 74 4.14 11.70 2.69
C TRP A 74 5.01 10.71 3.50
N ILE A 75 4.79 9.40 3.29
CA ILE A 75 5.55 8.33 3.96
C ILE A 75 6.97 8.18 3.39
N TRP A 76 7.12 8.02 2.07
CA TRP A 76 8.40 7.61 1.47
C TRP A 76 9.27 8.78 1.00
N GLN A 77 8.67 9.87 0.52
CA GLN A 77 9.42 11.01 -0.02
C GLN A 77 9.69 12.04 1.08
N LYS A 78 8.62 12.56 1.71
CA LYS A 78 8.73 13.52 2.81
C LYS A 78 9.29 12.87 4.09
N LYS A 79 9.09 11.55 4.24
CA LYS A 79 9.51 10.79 5.44
C LYS A 79 8.91 11.42 6.71
N SER A 80 7.67 11.90 6.58
CA SER A 80 6.97 12.62 7.64
C SER A 80 6.10 11.67 8.47
N ASN A 81 5.85 12.09 9.70
CA ASN A 81 4.91 11.50 10.64
C ASN A 81 3.87 12.54 11.11
N ASN A 82 3.78 13.70 10.45
CA ASN A 82 2.84 14.75 10.81
C ASN A 82 1.74 14.88 9.76
N ILE A 83 0.48 14.78 10.18
CA ILE A 83 -0.69 14.82 9.30
C ILE A 83 -0.87 16.18 8.61
N HIS A 84 -0.26 17.27 9.12
CA HIS A 84 -0.30 18.57 8.47
C HIS A 84 0.50 18.63 7.16
N ASP A 85 1.37 17.65 6.93
CA ASP A 85 2.10 17.46 5.67
C ASP A 85 1.31 16.61 4.66
N LEU A 86 0.10 16.17 5.01
CA LEU A 86 -0.77 15.31 4.23
C LEU A 86 -2.08 16.05 3.92
N HIS A 87 -2.60 15.94 2.68
CA HIS A 87 -3.86 16.58 2.31
C HIS A 87 -5.09 15.81 2.81
N SER A 88 -4.94 14.50 3.03
CA SER A 88 -6.02 13.61 3.47
C SER A 88 -6.21 13.64 4.98
N HIS A 89 -7.45 13.51 5.43
CA HIS A 89 -7.84 13.47 6.85
C HIS A 89 -7.98 12.05 7.41
N ILE A 90 -7.57 11.02 6.65
CA ILE A 90 -7.77 9.63 7.08
C ILE A 90 -6.91 9.27 8.29
N TRP A 91 -5.83 10.03 8.57
CA TRP A 91 -4.93 9.78 9.69
C TRP A 91 -5.27 10.51 10.99
N ASP A 92 -6.26 11.41 10.96
CA ASP A 92 -6.58 12.32 12.06
C ASP A 92 -6.84 11.57 13.39
N SER A 93 -7.45 10.39 13.32
CA SER A 93 -7.76 9.55 14.49
C SER A 93 -6.52 8.96 15.20
N TRP A 94 -5.35 8.95 14.57
CA TRP A 94 -4.11 8.40 15.13
C TRP A 94 -3.06 9.47 15.45
N ALA A 95 -3.38 10.74 15.23
CA ALA A 95 -2.49 11.86 15.49
C ALA A 95 -2.70 12.42 16.92
N ASP A 96 -1.62 12.95 17.49
CA ASP A 96 -1.68 13.75 18.71
C ASP A 96 -2.15 15.19 18.43
N GLU A 97 -2.22 16.01 19.48
CA GLU A 97 -2.67 17.41 19.40
C GLU A 97 -1.81 18.31 18.48
N ASN A 98 -0.58 17.89 18.16
CA ASN A 98 0.34 18.60 17.26
C ASN A 98 0.36 17.99 15.84
N GLY A 99 -0.52 17.02 15.57
CA GLY A 99 -0.63 16.33 14.30
C GLY A 99 0.35 15.17 14.12
N SER A 100 1.16 14.81 15.11
CA SER A 100 2.14 13.73 15.00
C SER A 100 1.49 12.37 15.24
N ILE A 101 1.77 11.38 14.38
CA ILE A 101 1.42 9.97 14.62
C ILE A 101 2.54 9.22 15.38
N GLY A 102 3.46 9.97 16.01
CA GLY A 102 4.56 9.44 16.79
C GLY A 102 5.69 8.87 15.93
N LYS A 103 6.47 7.91 16.46
CA LYS A 103 7.65 7.35 15.78
C LYS A 103 7.28 6.30 14.71
N ALA A 104 6.26 6.58 13.90
CA ALA A 104 5.66 5.63 12.98
C ALA A 104 5.89 6.02 11.50
N TYR A 105 5.74 5.04 10.59
CA TYR A 105 5.73 5.24 9.13
C TYR A 105 6.92 6.05 8.59
N GLY A 106 6.68 7.27 8.07
CA GLY A 106 7.71 8.09 7.45
C GLY A 106 8.86 8.42 8.39
N TYR A 107 8.59 8.59 9.69
CA TYR A 107 9.64 8.77 10.70
C TYR A 107 10.66 7.62 10.63
N GLN A 108 10.19 6.36 10.61
CA GLN A 108 11.07 5.19 10.57
C GLN A 108 11.85 5.09 9.26
N LEU A 109 11.26 5.53 8.13
CA LEU A 109 11.97 5.60 6.86
C LEU A 109 13.06 6.68 6.84
N GLY A 110 12.89 7.76 7.59
CA GLY A 110 13.83 8.89 7.71
C GLY A 110 14.93 8.72 8.77
N VAL A 111 14.88 7.67 9.60
CA VAL A 111 15.97 7.39 10.55
C VAL A 111 17.23 6.98 9.79
N LYS A 112 18.32 7.71 10.01
CA LYS A 112 19.61 7.44 9.38
C LYS A 112 20.41 6.37 10.14
N HIS A 113 20.97 5.44 9.39
CA HIS A 113 21.85 4.39 9.88
C HIS A 113 23.23 4.48 9.22
N LYS A 114 24.25 3.98 9.93
CA LYS A 114 25.62 3.89 9.40
C LYS A 114 25.78 2.63 8.55
N TYR A 115 26.07 2.84 7.27
CA TYR A 115 26.48 1.80 6.34
C TYR A 115 27.96 1.94 5.98
N LYS A 116 28.49 0.99 5.20
CA LYS A 116 29.87 1.06 4.72
C LYS A 116 30.10 2.26 3.80
N GLU A 117 29.08 2.62 3.03
CA GLU A 117 29.10 3.68 2.01
C GLU A 117 28.76 5.08 2.58
N GLY A 118 28.32 5.16 3.84
CA GLY A 118 27.93 6.43 4.46
C GLY A 118 26.73 6.32 5.40
N MET A 119 26.20 7.48 5.79
CA MET A 119 24.94 7.59 6.53
C MET A 119 23.78 7.66 5.54
N PHE A 120 22.85 6.70 5.62
CA PHE A 120 21.66 6.67 4.77
C PHE A 120 20.44 6.46 5.65
N ASP A 121 19.32 7.06 5.26
CA ASP A 121 18.02 6.56 5.70
C ASP A 121 17.58 5.38 4.82
N GLN A 122 16.44 4.78 5.12
CA GLN A 122 16.04 3.54 4.44
C GLN A 122 15.71 3.76 2.95
N VAL A 123 15.16 4.93 2.60
CA VAL A 123 14.77 5.25 1.21
C VAL A 123 16.00 5.56 0.39
N ASP A 124 16.91 6.40 0.90
CA ASP A 124 18.18 6.70 0.24
C ASP A 124 19.02 5.43 0.09
N ARG A 125 18.98 4.52 1.08
CA ARG A 125 19.69 3.24 0.99
C ARG A 125 19.14 2.37 -0.13
N VAL A 126 17.82 2.26 -0.26
CA VAL A 126 17.17 1.51 -1.34
C VAL A 126 17.56 2.08 -2.70
N ILE A 127 17.45 3.39 -2.91
CA ILE A 127 17.80 4.04 -4.18
C ILE A 127 19.29 3.84 -4.49
N TYR A 128 20.17 3.98 -3.48
CA TYR A 128 21.59 3.73 -3.65
C TYR A 128 21.88 2.28 -4.10
N ASP A 129 21.29 1.29 -3.44
CA ASP A 129 21.51 -0.11 -3.78
C ASP A 129 20.93 -0.48 -5.14
N LEU A 130 19.75 0.05 -5.51
CA LEU A 130 19.19 -0.17 -6.84
C LEU A 130 20.11 0.36 -7.95
N LYS A 131 20.75 1.52 -7.74
CA LYS A 131 21.67 2.13 -8.72
C LYS A 131 23.05 1.48 -8.75
N ASN A 132 23.58 1.05 -7.60
CA ASN A 132 24.99 0.67 -7.47
C ASN A 132 25.22 -0.84 -7.23
N ASN A 133 24.20 -1.56 -6.76
CA ASN A 133 24.27 -2.99 -6.45
C ASN A 133 22.92 -3.68 -6.71
N PRO A 134 22.36 -3.59 -7.93
CA PRO A 134 20.98 -3.98 -8.23
C PRO A 134 20.67 -5.44 -7.89
N PHE A 135 21.64 -6.34 -8.07
CA PHE A 135 21.48 -7.77 -7.77
C PHE A 135 21.66 -8.13 -6.28
N SER A 136 21.74 -7.12 -5.41
CA SER A 136 21.76 -7.33 -3.96
C SER A 136 20.49 -8.05 -3.51
N ARG A 137 20.66 -9.08 -2.68
CA ARG A 137 19.56 -9.81 -2.03
C ARG A 137 19.12 -9.16 -0.71
N ARG A 138 19.44 -7.87 -0.53
CA ARG A 138 19.29 -7.13 0.74
C ARG A 138 18.63 -5.75 0.58
N ILE A 139 18.06 -5.47 -0.59
CA ILE A 139 17.39 -4.19 -0.85
C ILE A 139 16.01 -4.25 -0.19
N MET A 140 15.85 -3.60 0.96
CA MET A 140 14.60 -3.65 1.71
C MET A 140 14.41 -2.46 2.64
N THR A 141 13.17 -2.24 3.06
CA THR A 141 12.78 -1.36 4.16
C THR A 141 12.04 -2.15 5.24
N ASN A 142 12.10 -1.69 6.49
CA ASN A 142 11.27 -2.19 7.58
C ASN A 142 10.95 -1.05 8.55
N ILE A 143 9.66 -0.78 8.73
CA ILE A 143 9.15 0.28 9.62
C ILE A 143 8.53 -0.27 10.91
N TYR A 144 8.57 -1.59 11.13
CA TYR A 144 8.14 -2.23 12.38
C TYR A 144 9.30 -2.30 13.39
N ASN A 145 9.62 -1.16 14.00
CA ASN A 145 10.69 -1.08 14.99
C ASN A 145 10.16 -1.32 16.42
N HIS A 146 10.51 -2.46 17.00
CA HIS A 146 10.09 -2.90 18.34
C HIS A 146 10.45 -1.90 19.45
N HIS A 147 11.57 -1.18 19.30
CA HIS A 147 11.99 -0.18 20.28
C HIS A 147 11.02 1.00 20.35
N ASP A 148 10.39 1.34 19.24
CA ASP A 148 9.59 2.55 19.11
C ASP A 148 8.07 2.27 19.11
N LEU A 149 7.63 1.00 19.16
CA LEU A 149 6.21 0.63 19.05
C LEU A 149 5.33 1.38 20.06
N SER A 150 5.74 1.49 21.32
CA SER A 150 4.96 2.20 22.34
C SER A 150 4.79 3.69 22.08
N GLU A 151 5.54 4.26 21.13
CA GLU A 151 5.50 5.67 20.72
C GLU A 151 4.85 5.84 19.33
N MET A 152 4.22 4.81 18.78
CA MET A 152 3.50 4.89 17.50
C MET A 152 2.00 5.04 17.74
N GLY A 153 1.38 6.08 17.16
CA GLY A 153 -0.08 6.27 17.20
C GLY A 153 -0.85 5.15 16.51
N LEU A 154 -0.23 4.55 15.48
CA LEU A 154 -0.67 3.31 14.87
C LEU A 154 0.54 2.46 14.46
N TYR A 155 0.52 1.17 14.80
CA TYR A 155 1.57 0.25 14.39
C TYR A 155 1.47 0.00 12.87
N PRO A 156 2.57 0.06 12.10
CA PRO A 156 2.52 -0.13 10.65
C PRO A 156 1.85 -1.43 10.22
N CYS A 157 0.85 -1.32 9.35
CA CYS A 157 0.21 -2.47 8.70
C CYS A 157 1.11 -3.03 7.59
N ALA A 158 1.34 -2.22 6.56
CA ALA A 158 2.27 -2.44 5.46
C ALA A 158 3.69 -2.07 5.93
N TYR A 159 4.40 -3.04 6.51
CA TYR A 159 5.56 -2.74 7.36
C TYR A 159 6.91 -2.94 6.68
N SER A 160 6.96 -3.63 5.55
CA SER A 160 8.23 -3.92 4.87
C SER A 160 8.05 -4.06 3.37
N MET A 161 8.95 -3.44 2.62
CA MET A 161 9.18 -3.72 1.20
C MET A 161 10.50 -4.45 1.03
N THR A 162 10.51 -5.50 0.21
CA THR A 162 11.73 -6.15 -0.30
C THR A 162 11.77 -5.99 -1.80
N PHE A 163 12.88 -5.51 -2.34
CA PHE A 163 13.08 -5.29 -3.76
C PHE A 163 14.03 -6.33 -4.34
N ASN A 164 13.76 -6.72 -5.58
CA ASN A 164 14.58 -7.68 -6.32
C ASN A 164 14.71 -7.23 -7.77
N VAL A 165 15.93 -7.18 -8.28
CA VAL A 165 16.20 -6.82 -9.66
C VAL A 165 16.54 -8.06 -10.48
N THR A 166 15.91 -8.16 -11.65
CA THR A 166 16.17 -9.19 -12.66
C THR A 166 16.55 -8.56 -13.98
N GLU A 167 17.10 -9.35 -14.91
CA GLU A 167 17.36 -8.90 -16.28
C GLU A 167 16.10 -9.08 -17.14
N GLY A 168 15.71 -8.05 -17.88
CA GLY A 168 14.59 -8.07 -18.83
C GLY A 168 15.00 -8.58 -20.21
N GLU A 169 14.01 -8.91 -21.05
CA GLU A 169 14.24 -9.48 -22.39
C GLU A 169 15.03 -8.56 -23.32
N ASN A 170 14.93 -7.24 -23.12
CA ASN A 170 15.64 -6.21 -23.87
C ASN A 170 16.99 -5.81 -23.25
N GLY A 171 17.45 -6.53 -22.22
CA GLY A 171 18.67 -6.21 -21.46
C GLY A 171 18.49 -5.07 -20.44
N LYS A 172 17.32 -4.45 -20.35
CA LYS A 172 17.01 -3.47 -19.29
C LYS A 172 16.72 -4.20 -17.98
N LEU A 173 17.19 -3.65 -16.86
CA LEU A 173 16.89 -4.20 -15.55
C LEU A 173 15.41 -4.02 -15.21
N VAL A 174 14.84 -5.01 -14.51
CA VAL A 174 13.44 -5.06 -14.10
C VAL A 174 13.34 -5.06 -12.58
N LEU A 175 12.62 -4.10 -12.02
CA LEU A 175 12.40 -3.96 -10.58
C LEU A 175 11.15 -4.70 -10.12
N ASN A 176 11.33 -5.75 -9.32
CA ASN A 176 10.28 -6.49 -8.64
C ASN A 176 10.23 -6.12 -7.15
N GLY A 177 9.05 -6.23 -6.54
CA GLY A 177 8.82 -5.82 -5.15
C GLY A 177 7.86 -6.74 -4.42
N ILE A 178 8.14 -6.97 -3.13
CA ILE A 178 7.27 -7.69 -2.22
C ILE A 178 6.90 -6.76 -1.06
N LEU A 179 5.61 -6.47 -0.92
CA LEU A 179 5.04 -5.83 0.26
C LEU A 179 4.63 -6.88 1.27
N ASN A 180 5.17 -6.80 2.48
CA ASN A 180 4.69 -7.55 3.63
C ASN A 180 3.75 -6.69 4.47
N GLN A 181 2.54 -7.18 4.66
CA GLN A 181 1.50 -6.52 5.42
C GLN A 181 0.93 -7.45 6.50
N ARG A 182 1.03 -7.04 7.77
CA ARG A 182 0.59 -7.88 8.90
C ARG A 182 -0.93 -7.97 9.05
N SER A 183 -1.65 -6.99 8.51
CA SER A 183 -3.10 -6.84 8.70
C SER A 183 -3.67 -5.96 7.59
N GLN A 184 -4.77 -6.39 6.97
CA GLN A 184 -5.40 -5.70 5.85
C GLN A 184 -6.92 -5.73 5.96
N ASP A 185 -7.51 -4.56 6.16
CA ASP A 185 -8.94 -4.36 5.92
C ASP A 185 -9.19 -4.40 4.41
N VAL A 186 -9.89 -5.44 3.99
CA VAL A 186 -10.14 -5.71 2.57
C VAL A 186 -11.07 -4.67 1.95
N LEU A 187 -12.09 -4.21 2.68
CA LEU A 187 -13.03 -3.25 2.11
C LEU A 187 -12.43 -1.85 2.04
N THR A 188 -11.68 -1.38 3.03
CA THR A 188 -11.27 0.05 3.04
C THR A 188 -9.85 0.27 2.52
N ALA A 189 -8.90 -0.56 2.91
CA ALA A 189 -7.47 -0.29 2.72
C ALA A 189 -6.81 -1.11 1.61
N ASN A 190 -7.40 -2.24 1.18
CA ASN A 190 -6.73 -3.14 0.25
C ASN A 190 -6.31 -2.49 -1.08
N ASN A 191 -7.25 -1.99 -1.88
CA ASN A 191 -6.86 -1.40 -3.16
C ASN A 191 -6.10 -0.07 -3.00
N TRP A 192 -6.29 0.61 -1.86
CA TRP A 192 -5.46 1.77 -1.51
C TRP A 192 -3.99 1.38 -1.43
N ASN A 193 -3.64 0.37 -0.61
CA ASN A 193 -2.25 -0.09 -0.49
C ASN A 193 -1.72 -0.66 -1.81
N VAL A 194 -2.54 -1.43 -2.54
CA VAL A 194 -2.13 -1.98 -3.85
C VAL A 194 -1.76 -0.86 -4.82
N VAL A 195 -2.60 0.17 -4.94
CA VAL A 195 -2.34 1.34 -5.81
C VAL A 195 -1.10 2.10 -5.33
N GLN A 196 -0.99 2.43 -4.04
CA GLN A 196 0.14 3.16 -3.49
C GLN A 196 1.49 2.52 -3.78
N TYR A 197 1.61 1.24 -3.44
CA TYR A 197 2.88 0.54 -3.60
C TYR A 197 3.16 0.21 -5.07
N SER A 198 2.14 0.10 -5.92
CA SER A 198 2.34 0.05 -7.38
C SER A 198 2.91 1.37 -7.90
N VAL A 199 2.38 2.52 -7.48
CA VAL A 199 2.96 3.84 -7.83
C VAL A 199 4.41 3.93 -7.37
N LEU A 200 4.71 3.56 -6.13
CA LEU A 200 6.07 3.55 -5.59
C LEU A 200 7.02 2.70 -6.45
N MET A 201 6.58 1.51 -6.88
CA MET A 201 7.34 0.63 -7.75
C MET A 201 7.66 1.29 -9.10
N HIS A 202 6.68 1.97 -9.72
CA HIS A 202 6.91 2.73 -10.95
C HIS A 202 7.88 3.90 -10.75
N MET A 203 7.73 4.67 -9.66
CA MET A 203 8.61 5.80 -9.34
C MET A 203 10.05 5.34 -9.15
N LEU A 204 10.28 4.30 -8.33
CA LEU A 204 11.61 3.77 -8.06
C LEU A 204 12.26 3.17 -9.31
N ALA A 205 11.48 2.43 -10.11
CA ALA A 205 11.98 1.89 -11.38
C ALA A 205 12.43 3.03 -12.32
N GLN A 206 11.62 4.08 -12.47
CA GLN A 206 11.94 5.21 -13.34
C GLN A 206 13.24 5.92 -12.95
N VAL A 207 13.40 6.29 -11.67
CA VAL A 207 14.58 7.05 -11.21
C VAL A 207 15.85 6.22 -11.11
N CYS A 208 15.73 4.89 -11.18
CA CYS A 208 16.84 3.94 -11.22
C CYS A 208 17.11 3.39 -12.62
N ASP A 209 16.48 3.95 -13.67
CA ASP A 209 16.56 3.50 -15.07
C ASP A 209 16.26 2.00 -15.25
N MET A 210 15.19 1.55 -14.62
CA MET A 210 14.68 0.18 -14.71
C MET A 210 13.28 0.17 -15.32
N GLU A 211 12.86 -0.99 -15.83
CA GLU A 211 11.45 -1.28 -16.06
C GLU A 211 10.81 -1.72 -14.75
N VAL A 212 9.52 -1.42 -14.58
CA VAL A 212 8.74 -2.01 -13.49
C VAL A 212 8.52 -3.51 -13.77
N GLY A 213 8.48 -4.33 -12.74
CA GLY A 213 8.24 -5.78 -12.82
C GLY A 213 7.01 -6.22 -12.04
N GLU A 214 7.14 -7.34 -11.33
CA GLU A 214 6.08 -7.87 -10.47
C GLU A 214 6.02 -7.14 -9.12
N PHE A 215 4.80 -6.81 -8.70
CA PHE A 215 4.47 -6.41 -7.34
C PHE A 215 3.71 -7.54 -6.64
N VAL A 216 4.26 -8.05 -5.53
CA VAL A 216 3.65 -9.11 -4.72
C VAL A 216 3.20 -8.54 -3.39
N HIS A 217 1.93 -8.74 -3.05
CA HIS A 217 1.35 -8.32 -1.78
C HIS A 217 1.10 -9.53 -0.90
N VAL A 218 1.91 -9.67 0.15
CA VAL A 218 1.80 -10.73 1.16
C VAL A 218 1.05 -10.17 2.36
N ILE A 219 -0.13 -10.73 2.64
CA ILE A 219 -1.04 -10.28 3.69
C ILE A 219 -1.18 -11.39 4.72
N ALA A 220 -0.75 -11.16 5.95
CA ALA A 220 -0.84 -12.16 7.01
C ALA A 220 -2.28 -12.35 7.52
N ASP A 221 -2.99 -11.27 7.80
CA ASP A 221 -4.37 -11.27 8.27
C ASP A 221 -5.22 -10.41 7.30
N ALA A 222 -5.89 -11.08 6.36
CA ALA A 222 -6.79 -10.46 5.38
C ALA A 222 -8.22 -10.59 5.89
N HIS A 223 -8.88 -9.47 6.20
CA HIS A 223 -10.15 -9.51 6.91
C HIS A 223 -11.19 -8.54 6.35
N ILE A 224 -12.45 -8.90 6.56
CA ILE A 224 -13.63 -8.07 6.31
C ILE A 224 -14.32 -7.88 7.65
N TYR A 225 -14.54 -6.62 8.05
CA TYR A 225 -15.31 -6.32 9.25
C TYR A 225 -16.79 -6.73 9.12
N ASP A 226 -17.41 -7.10 10.22
CA ASP A 226 -18.79 -7.59 10.26
C ASP A 226 -19.80 -6.62 9.62
N ARG A 227 -19.72 -5.31 9.92
CA ARG A 227 -20.57 -4.26 9.29
C ARG A 227 -20.24 -4.01 7.82
N HIS A 228 -19.10 -4.49 7.34
CA HIS A 228 -18.67 -4.35 5.94
C HIS A 228 -19.12 -5.50 5.06
N ILE A 229 -19.49 -6.65 5.62
CA ILE A 229 -19.90 -7.84 4.86
C ILE A 229 -21.00 -7.55 3.84
N PRO A 230 -22.11 -6.83 4.16
CA PRO A 230 -23.14 -6.52 3.18
C PRO A 230 -22.62 -5.65 2.03
N LEU A 231 -21.71 -4.70 2.31
CA LEU A 231 -21.10 -3.82 1.32
C LEU A 231 -20.18 -4.60 0.39
N VAL A 232 -19.37 -5.52 0.93
CA VAL A 232 -18.51 -6.40 0.12
C VAL A 232 -19.35 -7.30 -0.78
N LYS A 233 -20.41 -7.93 -0.24
CA LYS A 233 -21.29 -8.80 -1.02
C LYS A 233 -21.95 -8.08 -2.20
N GLU A 234 -22.30 -6.80 -2.05
CA GLU A 234 -22.78 -5.99 -3.17
C GLU A 234 -21.66 -5.69 -4.16
N LEU A 235 -20.52 -5.20 -3.66
CA LEU A 235 -19.37 -4.79 -4.48
C LEU A 235 -18.88 -5.90 -5.42
N ILE A 236 -18.79 -7.13 -4.92
CA ILE A 236 -18.26 -8.28 -5.68
C ILE A 236 -19.25 -8.86 -6.69
N THR A 237 -20.49 -8.35 -6.76
CA THR A 237 -21.45 -8.70 -7.81
C THR A 237 -21.36 -7.81 -9.05
N ARG A 238 -20.61 -6.70 -8.95
CA ARG A 238 -20.45 -5.74 -10.05
C ARG A 238 -19.57 -6.35 -11.14
N GLU A 239 -19.93 -6.08 -12.40
CA GLU A 239 -19.15 -6.55 -13.55
C GLU A 239 -17.81 -5.81 -13.61
N PRO A 240 -16.65 -6.49 -13.63
CA PRO A 240 -15.38 -5.79 -13.71
C PRO A 240 -15.13 -5.19 -15.10
N LEU A 241 -14.75 -3.92 -15.13
CA LEU A 241 -14.48 -3.14 -16.33
C LEU A 241 -13.03 -3.31 -16.81
N PRO A 242 -12.64 -2.74 -17.96
CA PRO A 242 -11.24 -2.67 -18.38
C PRO A 242 -10.40 -1.87 -17.39
N ALA A 243 -9.17 -2.34 -17.15
CA ALA A 243 -8.23 -1.62 -16.29
C ALA A 243 -7.78 -0.30 -16.92
N PRO A 244 -7.48 0.73 -16.11
CA PRO A 244 -6.97 2.00 -16.62
C PRO A 244 -5.55 1.85 -17.17
N THR A 245 -5.14 2.83 -17.98
CA THR A 245 -3.75 3.01 -18.37
C THR A 245 -3.05 3.93 -17.37
N PHE A 246 -1.91 3.51 -16.84
CA PHE A 246 -1.13 4.32 -15.91
C PHE A 246 -0.13 5.21 -16.66
N TRP A 247 -0.10 6.48 -16.28
CA TRP A 247 0.88 7.44 -16.75
C TRP A 247 1.64 8.02 -15.56
N LEU A 248 2.96 8.02 -15.68
CA LEU A 248 3.91 8.67 -14.78
C LEU A 248 4.72 9.69 -15.60
N ASN A 249 4.94 10.89 -15.06
CA ASN A 249 5.67 11.93 -15.76
C ASN A 249 7.10 11.47 -16.09
N PRO A 250 7.47 11.30 -17.37
CA PRO A 250 8.77 10.75 -17.75
C PRO A 250 9.93 11.73 -17.52
N GLU A 251 9.66 13.03 -17.35
CA GLU A 251 10.70 14.05 -17.17
C GLU A 251 11.32 14.01 -15.78
N ILE A 252 10.64 13.44 -14.78
CA ILE A 252 11.15 13.35 -13.40
C ILE A 252 12.25 12.29 -13.32
N LYS A 253 13.44 12.69 -12.87
CA LYS A 253 14.62 11.82 -12.72
C LYS A 253 15.10 11.66 -11.28
N ASP A 254 14.56 12.44 -10.35
CA ASP A 254 14.79 12.31 -8.92
C ASP A 254 13.50 11.87 -8.20
N PHE A 255 13.62 10.92 -7.26
CA PHE A 255 12.50 10.44 -6.46
C PHE A 255 11.87 11.59 -5.64
N TYR A 256 12.69 12.55 -5.24
CA TYR A 256 12.27 13.67 -4.41
C TYR A 256 11.60 14.82 -5.19
N GLU A 257 11.52 14.71 -6.51
CA GLU A 257 10.85 15.68 -7.39
C GLU A 257 9.41 15.30 -7.75
N PHE A 258 8.99 14.05 -7.51
CA PHE A 258 7.62 13.63 -7.81
C PHE A 258 6.58 14.38 -6.98
N THR A 259 5.47 14.72 -7.62
CA THR A 259 4.28 15.32 -7.02
C THR A 259 3.02 14.51 -7.36
N THR A 260 1.88 14.89 -6.78
CA THR A 260 0.59 14.25 -7.10
C THR A 260 0.10 14.54 -8.52
N ASP A 261 0.67 15.53 -9.21
CA ASP A 261 0.32 15.86 -10.60
C ASP A 261 1.15 15.09 -11.63
N ASP A 262 2.21 14.39 -11.19
CA ASP A 262 3.05 13.55 -12.04
C ASP A 262 2.47 12.15 -12.27
N VAL A 263 1.27 11.88 -11.74
CA VAL A 263 0.63 10.57 -11.78
C VAL A 263 -0.82 10.72 -12.24
N ARG A 264 -1.24 9.93 -13.23
CA ARG A 264 -2.66 9.82 -13.60
C ARG A 264 -3.04 8.44 -14.12
N LEU A 265 -4.34 8.19 -14.10
CA LEU A 265 -4.97 7.02 -14.71
C LEU A 265 -5.84 7.48 -15.88
N ASP A 266 -5.42 7.12 -17.08
CA ASP A 266 -6.15 7.38 -18.31
C ASP A 266 -7.18 6.26 -18.53
N ASN A 267 -8.36 6.61 -19.05
CA ASN A 267 -9.49 5.69 -19.27
C ASN A 267 -9.97 4.95 -18.01
N TYR A 268 -9.91 5.61 -16.84
CA TYR A 268 -10.33 5.00 -15.57
C TYR A 268 -11.86 5.06 -15.37
N GLU A 269 -12.54 4.08 -15.94
CA GLU A 269 -13.97 3.83 -15.76
C GLU A 269 -14.21 2.97 -14.52
N THR A 270 -15.24 3.32 -13.74
CA THR A 270 -15.53 2.68 -12.45
C THR A 270 -17.03 2.68 -12.21
N HIS A 271 -17.52 1.67 -11.49
CA HIS A 271 -18.87 1.71 -10.92
C HIS A 271 -19.01 2.78 -9.83
N GLU A 272 -20.24 3.03 -9.40
CA GLU A 272 -20.56 4.04 -8.39
C GLU A 272 -19.82 3.81 -7.06
N GLN A 273 -19.43 4.90 -6.40
CA GLN A 273 -18.71 4.80 -5.14
C GLN A 273 -19.59 4.30 -4.00
N ILE A 274 -19.05 3.40 -3.17
CA ILE A 274 -19.68 3.05 -1.88
C ILE A 274 -19.47 4.21 -0.91
N LYS A 275 -20.57 4.74 -0.38
CA LYS A 275 -20.57 5.86 0.58
C LYS A 275 -20.81 5.36 2.00
N ASN A 276 -20.42 6.16 2.99
CA ASN A 276 -20.71 5.93 4.40
C ASN A 276 -20.23 4.57 4.93
N ILE A 277 -19.03 4.15 4.51
CA ILE A 277 -18.40 2.95 5.07
C ILE A 277 -18.07 3.25 6.54
N PRO A 278 -18.60 2.49 7.51
CA PRO A 278 -18.31 2.73 8.91
C PRO A 278 -16.83 2.45 9.18
N VAL A 279 -16.18 3.27 10.01
CA VAL A 279 -14.76 3.13 10.35
C VAL A 279 -14.62 2.41 11.68
N ALA A 280 -13.77 1.39 11.72
CA ALA A 280 -13.31 0.77 12.96
C ALA A 280 -12.03 1.47 13.43
N ILE A 281 -11.97 1.82 14.72
CA ILE A 281 -10.85 2.55 15.35
C ILE A 281 -9.98 1.56 16.15
#